data_AF-A0A9D2CTE9-F1
#
_entry.id   AF-A0A9D2CTE9-F1
#
_cell.length_a   1.000
_cell.length_b   1.000
_cell.length_c   1.000
_cell.angle_alpha   90.00
_cell.angle_beta   90.00
_cell.angle_gamma   90.00
#
_symmetry.space_group_name_H-M   'P 1'
#
loop_
_entity.id
_entity.type
_entity.pdbx_description
1 polymer ?
#
loop_
_entity_poly.entity_id
_entity_poly.type
_entity_poly.pdbx_seq_one_letter_code
_entity_poly.pdbx_strand_id
1 'polypeptide(L)'
;MKELCNKVFSKGSFVRLGVLIEEVTTRNKFNTYDNVLSVSNKMGFIKQSEQFEDRTVASENKSNYKVVTEGCFAYNPARINVGSIALLSTYKIGIISPMYVCFKTKSSLDSEYLNFYFQSNVFYKELQQKLEGSVRQCLTYENMCEIRIPYVSIEEEKEIATVLKKFVTMIATEEKYLKVLQKQKSYFLNAMFI
;
A
#
# COMPACT_ATOMS: atom_id res chain seq x y z
N MET A 1 -14.57 -4.89 -1.25
CA MET A 1 -13.20 -5.34 -1.62
C MET A 1 -12.64 -6.43 -0.70
N LYS A 2 -12.54 -6.21 0.62
CA LYS A 2 -11.97 -7.18 1.58
C LYS A 2 -12.54 -8.60 1.45
N GLU A 3 -13.87 -8.74 1.32
CA GLU A 3 -14.51 -10.05 1.16
C GLU A 3 -14.10 -10.78 -0.12
N LEU A 4 -13.92 -10.06 -1.22
CA LEU A 4 -13.49 -10.63 -2.49
C LEU A 4 -12.03 -11.12 -2.38
N CYS A 5 -11.15 -10.30 -1.82
CA CYS A 5 -9.77 -10.70 -1.53
C CYS A 5 -9.74 -11.95 -0.64
N ASN A 6 -10.58 -12.03 0.39
CA ASN A 6 -10.60 -13.20 1.29
C ASN A 6 -10.94 -14.50 0.55
N LYS A 7 -11.90 -14.47 -0.37
CA LYS A 7 -12.26 -15.65 -1.17
C LYS A 7 -11.09 -16.11 -2.05
N VAL A 8 -10.37 -15.16 -2.63
CA VAL A 8 -9.19 -15.42 -3.48
C VAL A 8 -8.04 -15.99 -2.66
N PHE A 9 -7.65 -15.33 -1.58
CA PHE A 9 -6.40 -15.64 -0.87
C PHE A 9 -6.53 -16.71 0.23
N SER A 10 -7.71 -17.30 0.44
CA SER A 10 -7.96 -18.26 1.54
C SER A 10 -7.64 -19.72 1.22
N LYS A 11 -7.28 -20.03 -0.03
CA LYS A 11 -7.06 -21.40 -0.51
C LYS A 11 -5.71 -21.51 -1.22
N GLY A 12 -5.21 -22.73 -1.34
CA GLY A 12 -3.99 -23.05 -2.08
C GLY A 12 -2.80 -23.40 -1.18
N SER A 13 -1.68 -23.71 -1.83
CA SER A 13 -0.39 -23.82 -1.16
C SER A 13 0.13 -22.44 -0.81
N PHE A 14 1.02 -22.35 0.18
CA PHE A 14 1.57 -21.10 0.66
C PHE A 14 3.08 -21.11 0.61
N VAL A 15 3.67 -19.95 0.31
CA VAL A 15 5.13 -19.74 0.31
C VAL A 15 5.48 -18.55 1.20
N ARG A 16 6.70 -18.53 1.75
CA ARG A 16 7.20 -17.38 2.52
C ARG A 16 7.46 -16.20 1.60
N LEU A 17 6.96 -15.02 1.97
CA LEU A 17 7.07 -13.82 1.16
C LEU A 17 8.52 -13.43 0.88
N GLY A 18 9.43 -13.69 1.82
CA GLY A 18 10.86 -13.36 1.70
C GLY A 18 11.58 -14.00 0.51
N VAL A 19 11.08 -15.12 -0.03
CA VAL A 19 11.68 -15.68 -1.25
C VAL A 19 11.28 -14.91 -2.51
N LEU A 20 10.20 -14.12 -2.44
CA LEU A 20 9.56 -13.41 -3.54
C LEU A 20 9.80 -11.89 -3.53
N ILE A 21 10.34 -11.32 -2.44
CA ILE A 21 10.61 -9.89 -2.31
C ILE A 21 12.09 -9.59 -2.03
N GLU A 22 12.49 -8.35 -2.29
CA GLU A 22 13.84 -7.83 -2.01
C GLU A 22 13.77 -6.47 -1.32
N GLU A 23 14.62 -6.25 -0.31
CA GLU A 23 14.64 -4.99 0.44
C GLU A 23 15.25 -3.85 -0.40
N VAL A 24 14.65 -2.66 -0.34
CA VAL A 24 15.16 -1.44 -0.95
C VAL A 24 15.85 -0.60 0.11
N THR A 25 17.18 -0.54 0.03
CA THR A 25 18.04 0.17 1.01
C THR A 25 18.79 1.37 0.41
N THR A 26 18.71 1.58 -0.90
CA THR A 26 19.36 2.68 -1.63
C THR A 26 19.04 4.04 -1.01
N ARG A 27 20.07 4.85 -0.78
CA ARG A 27 19.97 6.15 -0.11
C ARG A 27 20.19 7.31 -1.07
N ASN A 28 19.54 8.44 -0.80
CA ASN A 28 19.69 9.70 -1.53
C ASN A 28 21.03 10.40 -1.19
N LYS A 29 22.17 9.69 -1.18
CA LYS A 29 23.44 10.15 -0.61
C LYS A 29 23.90 11.52 -1.11
N PHE A 30 23.63 11.82 -2.39
CA PHE A 30 24.01 13.07 -3.05
C PHE A 30 22.93 14.15 -2.98
N ASN A 31 21.87 13.93 -2.21
CA ASN A 31 20.73 14.83 -2.05
C ASN A 31 20.09 15.24 -3.39
N THR A 32 20.10 14.34 -4.38
CA THR A 32 19.66 14.58 -5.76
C THR A 32 18.14 14.66 -5.89
N TYR A 33 17.41 13.97 -5.02
CA TYR A 33 15.95 13.90 -5.06
C TYR A 33 15.31 14.68 -3.92
N ASP A 34 14.26 15.45 -4.24
CA ASP A 34 13.52 16.28 -3.28
C ASP A 34 12.04 15.90 -3.14
N ASN A 35 11.55 14.96 -3.95
CA ASN A 35 10.17 14.48 -3.86
C ASN A 35 9.96 13.60 -2.62
N VAL A 36 9.74 14.24 -1.47
CA VAL A 36 9.53 13.56 -0.18
C VAL A 36 8.13 12.97 -0.11
N LEU A 37 8.06 11.65 -0.13
CA LEU A 37 6.84 10.87 -0.02
C LEU A 37 6.64 10.34 1.41
N SER A 38 5.39 10.02 1.70
CA SER A 38 4.96 9.33 2.90
C SER A 38 3.83 8.35 2.54
N VAL A 39 3.50 7.42 3.45
CA VAL A 39 2.43 6.45 3.24
C VAL A 39 1.24 6.79 4.12
N SER A 40 0.09 6.98 3.48
CA SER A 40 -1.23 7.11 4.08
C SER A 40 -1.98 5.79 3.93
N ASN A 41 -2.66 5.36 5.00
CA ASN A 41 -3.52 4.17 4.96
C ASN A 41 -4.80 4.35 4.12
N LYS A 42 -5.11 5.58 3.69
CA LYS A 42 -6.25 5.89 2.82
C LYS A 42 -5.82 6.16 1.38
N MET A 43 -4.74 6.92 1.21
CA MET A 43 -4.33 7.46 -0.09
C MET A 43 -3.11 6.75 -0.68
N GLY A 44 -2.50 5.81 0.05
CA GLY A 44 -1.25 5.18 -0.36
C GLY A 44 -0.08 6.17 -0.29
N PHE A 45 0.80 6.14 -1.31
CA PHE A 45 1.89 7.12 -1.42
C PHE A 45 1.35 8.51 -1.73
N ILE A 46 1.67 9.47 -0.86
CA ILE A 46 1.34 10.89 -1.01
C ILE A 46 2.56 11.73 -0.68
N LYS A 47 2.56 12.99 -1.11
CA LYS A 47 3.62 13.91 -0.68
C LYS A 47 3.54 14.10 0.83
N GLN A 48 4.69 14.18 1.49
CA GLN A 48 4.73 14.36 2.93
C GLN A 48 4.03 15.67 3.36
N SER A 49 4.17 16.75 2.60
CA SER A 49 3.50 18.03 2.86
C SER A 49 1.96 17.90 2.86
N GLU A 50 1.41 17.12 1.93
CA GLU A 50 -0.03 16.85 1.84
C GLU A 50 -0.53 16.00 3.02
N GLN A 51 0.31 15.08 3.53
CA GLN A 51 -0.07 14.22 4.66
C GLN A 51 -0.09 14.97 6.00
N PHE A 52 0.76 15.99 6.16
CA PHE A 52 1.00 16.67 7.44
C PHE A 52 0.64 18.16 7.40
N GLU A 53 -0.28 18.57 6.51
CA GLU A 53 -0.81 19.94 6.41
C GLU A 53 0.29 21.01 6.41
N ASP A 54 1.24 20.88 5.47
CA ASP A 54 2.38 21.80 5.27
C ASP A 54 3.34 21.97 6.45
N ARG A 55 3.24 21.13 7.49
CA ARG A 55 4.32 21.02 8.47
C ARG A 55 5.57 20.49 7.77
N THR A 56 6.66 21.25 7.82
CA THR A 56 7.97 20.78 7.36
C THR A 56 8.48 19.72 8.33
N VAL A 57 8.06 18.48 8.15
CA VAL A 57 8.53 17.31 8.93
C VAL A 57 9.81 16.72 8.30
N ALA A 58 10.07 17.03 7.03
CA ALA A 58 11.30 16.63 6.35
C ALA A 58 12.51 17.33 6.97
N SER A 59 13.59 16.57 7.15
CA SER A 59 14.90 17.13 7.43
C SER A 59 15.37 17.99 6.25
N GLU A 60 16.06 19.09 6.52
CA GLU A 60 16.74 19.87 5.47
C GLU A 60 17.75 19.00 4.71
N ASN A 61 18.46 18.13 5.43
CA ASN A 61 19.32 17.12 4.85
C ASN A 61 18.55 15.80 4.64
N LYS A 62 18.28 15.46 3.37
CA LYS A 62 17.55 14.26 2.96
C LYS A 62 18.48 13.14 2.49
N SER A 63 19.79 13.24 2.72
CA SER A 63 20.78 12.28 2.21
C SER A 63 20.57 10.85 2.70
N ASN A 64 20.04 10.69 3.91
CA ASN A 64 19.74 9.40 4.51
C ASN A 64 18.37 8.84 4.07
N TYR A 65 17.54 9.61 3.35
CA TYR A 65 16.24 9.09 2.90
C TYR A 65 16.45 7.95 1.90
N LYS A 66 15.55 6.97 1.94
CA LYS A 66 15.55 5.85 0.99
C LYS A 66 14.98 6.32 -0.34
N VAL A 67 15.60 5.92 -1.44
CA VAL A 67 15.09 6.18 -2.80
C VAL A 67 14.13 5.06 -3.17
N VAL A 68 12.89 5.42 -3.50
CA VAL A 68 11.86 4.50 -3.97
C VAL A 68 11.47 4.86 -5.40
N THR A 69 11.23 3.84 -6.22
CA THR A 69 10.75 4.01 -7.60
C THR A 69 9.38 3.36 -7.75
N GLU A 70 8.70 3.64 -8.86
CA GLU A 70 7.49 2.90 -9.25
C GLU A 70 7.69 1.38 -9.10
N GLY A 71 6.69 0.70 -8.56
CA GLY A 71 6.75 -0.71 -8.19
C GLY A 71 7.32 -1.01 -6.79
N CYS A 72 7.91 -0.02 -6.09
CA CYS A 72 8.29 -0.18 -4.68
C CYS A 72 7.06 -0.26 -3.78
N PHE A 73 7.16 -1.09 -2.76
CA PHE A 73 6.35 -0.97 -1.55
C PHE A 73 7.10 -0.17 -0.49
N ALA A 74 6.34 0.55 0.34
CA ALA A 74 6.85 1.04 1.62
C ALA A 74 5.80 0.87 2.71
N TYR A 75 6.26 0.60 3.93
CA TYR A 75 5.42 0.55 5.12
C TYR A 75 6.12 1.12 6.35
N ASN A 76 5.33 1.64 7.28
CA ASN A 76 5.84 2.07 8.58
C ASN A 76 5.75 0.88 9.54
N PRO A 77 6.89 0.33 10.05
CA PRO A 77 6.89 -0.83 10.93
C PRO A 77 5.97 -0.69 12.13
N ALA A 78 5.91 0.49 12.75
CA ALA A 78 5.12 0.76 13.94
C ALA A 78 3.64 1.11 13.66
N ARG A 79 3.23 1.19 12.39
CA ARG A 79 1.85 1.54 11.99
C ARG A 79 1.26 0.60 10.94
N ILE A 80 1.90 -0.54 10.68
CA ILE A 80 1.41 -1.50 9.68
C ILE A 80 0.05 -2.10 10.07
N ASN A 81 -0.22 -2.25 11.36
CA ASN A 81 -1.49 -2.75 11.90
C ASN A 81 -2.70 -1.86 11.54
N VAL A 82 -2.48 -0.56 11.30
CA VAL A 82 -3.50 0.39 10.84
C VAL A 82 -3.47 0.61 9.32
N GLY A 83 -2.80 -0.28 8.58
CA GLY A 83 -2.74 -0.29 7.12
C GLY A 83 -1.71 0.67 6.53
N SER A 84 -0.65 1.04 7.27
CA SER A 84 0.41 1.91 6.76
C SER A 84 1.38 1.17 5.84
N ILE A 85 0.88 0.60 4.74
CA ILE A 85 1.62 -0.07 3.66
C ILE A 85 1.01 0.33 2.31
N ALA A 86 1.84 0.60 1.31
CA ALA A 86 1.37 0.97 -0.03
C ALA A 86 2.34 0.55 -1.13
N LEU A 87 1.80 0.34 -2.33
CA LEU A 87 2.51 0.21 -3.60
C LEU A 87 2.67 1.58 -4.27
N LEU A 88 3.87 1.92 -4.73
CA LEU A 88 4.15 3.16 -5.45
C LEU A 88 3.79 2.99 -6.93
N SER A 89 2.65 3.56 -7.32
CA SER A 89 2.16 3.55 -8.72
C SER A 89 1.94 4.96 -9.30
N THR A 90 2.01 6.00 -8.48
CA THR A 90 1.68 7.39 -8.85
C THR A 90 2.89 8.25 -9.21
N TYR A 91 4.10 7.83 -8.81
CA TYR A 91 5.34 8.54 -9.10
C TYR A 91 6.39 7.59 -9.63
N LYS A 92 7.20 8.07 -10.59
CA LYS A 92 8.35 7.30 -11.11
C LYS A 92 9.45 7.16 -10.06
N ILE A 93 9.70 8.20 -9.27
CA ILE A 93 10.72 8.24 -8.24
C ILE A 93 10.32 9.18 -7.10
N GLY A 94 10.74 8.83 -5.89
CA GLY A 94 10.62 9.65 -4.70
C GLY A 94 11.61 9.22 -3.63
N ILE A 95 11.62 9.99 -2.54
CA ILE A 95 12.41 9.66 -1.35
C ILE A 95 11.50 9.54 -0.14
N ILE A 96 11.80 8.61 0.75
CA ILE A 96 11.00 8.35 1.94
C ILE A 96 11.89 8.22 3.18
N SER A 97 11.36 8.64 4.33
CA SER A 97 12.08 8.64 5.60
C SER A 97 12.70 7.26 5.90
N PRO A 98 13.92 7.20 6.49
CA PRO A 98 14.54 5.94 6.93
C PRO A 98 13.65 5.05 7.79
N MET A 99 12.68 5.65 8.49
CA MET A 99 11.69 4.98 9.35
C MET A 99 10.80 3.99 8.61
N TYR A 100 10.67 4.12 7.29
CA TYR A 100 9.91 3.17 6.49
C TYR A 100 10.79 2.00 6.07
N VAL A 101 10.25 0.78 6.14
CA VAL A 101 10.81 -0.36 5.42
C VAL A 101 10.30 -0.30 3.99
N CYS A 102 11.20 -0.51 3.03
CA CYS A 102 10.90 -0.45 1.60
C CYS A 102 11.34 -1.76 0.95
N PHE A 103 10.57 -2.28 0.02
CA PHE A 103 10.91 -3.51 -0.70
C PHE A 103 10.28 -3.51 -2.10
N LYS A 104 10.71 -4.43 -2.95
CA LYS A 104 10.13 -4.70 -4.27
C LYS A 104 9.80 -6.18 -4.42
N THR A 105 8.89 -6.50 -5.33
CA THR A 105 8.68 -7.88 -5.75
C THR A 105 9.79 -8.29 -6.73
N LYS A 106 10.21 -9.54 -6.65
CA LYS A 106 11.02 -10.18 -7.69
C LYS A 106 10.12 -10.47 -8.90
N SER A 107 10.73 -10.86 -10.03
CA SER A 107 10.00 -11.22 -11.26
C SER A 107 9.02 -12.38 -11.10
N SER A 108 9.17 -13.18 -10.05
CA SER A 108 8.30 -14.31 -9.71
C SER A 108 7.07 -13.92 -8.89
N LEU A 109 6.80 -12.63 -8.66
CA LEU A 109 5.62 -12.16 -7.94
C LEU A 109 5.10 -10.86 -8.55
N ASP A 110 3.83 -10.86 -8.94
CA ASP A 110 3.17 -9.66 -9.44
C ASP A 110 2.90 -8.65 -8.31
N SER A 111 3.32 -7.41 -8.53
CA SER A 111 3.19 -6.35 -7.51
C SER A 111 1.74 -5.95 -7.24
N GLU A 112 0.84 -6.00 -8.22
CA GLU A 112 -0.57 -5.66 -8.01
C GLU A 112 -1.30 -6.81 -7.28
N TYR A 113 -0.95 -8.06 -7.60
CA TYR A 113 -1.41 -9.22 -6.83
C TYR A 113 -1.02 -9.10 -5.35
N LEU A 114 0.24 -8.78 -5.06
CA LEU A 114 0.70 -8.56 -3.69
C LEU A 114 -0.01 -7.36 -3.02
N ASN A 115 -0.26 -6.29 -3.77
CA ASN A 115 -1.00 -5.13 -3.28
C ASN A 115 -2.44 -5.50 -2.87
N PHE A 116 -3.12 -6.35 -3.63
CA PHE A 116 -4.43 -6.88 -3.25
C PHE A 116 -4.36 -7.86 -2.08
N TYR A 117 -3.31 -8.67 -1.98
CA TYR A 117 -3.08 -9.57 -0.85
C TYR A 117 -3.01 -8.79 0.47
N PHE A 118 -2.30 -7.65 0.50
CA PHE A 118 -2.21 -6.80 1.69
C PHE A 118 -3.56 -6.19 2.14
N GLN A 119 -4.57 -6.19 1.26
CA GLN A 119 -5.93 -5.76 1.61
C GLN A 119 -6.80 -6.89 2.20
N SER A 120 -6.30 -8.13 2.20
CA SER A 120 -7.03 -9.31 2.66
C SER A 120 -6.98 -9.50 4.17
N ASN A 121 -7.98 -10.18 4.72
CA ASN A 121 -7.96 -10.66 6.11
C ASN A 121 -6.95 -11.82 6.30
N VAL A 122 -6.51 -12.47 5.22
CA VAL A 122 -5.46 -13.50 5.28
C VAL A 122 -4.14 -12.85 5.69
N PHE A 123 -3.76 -11.78 4.99
CA PHE A 123 -2.62 -10.96 5.39
C PHE A 123 -2.79 -10.40 6.79
N TYR A 124 -3.96 -9.87 7.14
CA TYR A 124 -4.18 -9.34 8.49
C TYR A 124 -3.93 -10.39 9.58
N LYS A 125 -4.35 -11.65 9.38
CA LYS A 125 -4.12 -12.75 10.33
C LYS A 125 -2.65 -13.15 10.42
N GLU A 126 -1.95 -13.21 9.29
CA GLU A 126 -0.50 -13.45 9.28
C GLU A 126 0.23 -12.32 10.00
N LEU A 127 -0.12 -11.06 9.69
CA LEU A 127 0.46 -9.88 10.29
C LEU A 127 0.39 -9.91 11.82
N GLN A 128 -0.78 -10.21 12.40
CA GLN A 128 -0.93 -10.27 13.86
C GLN A 128 0.03 -11.26 14.55
N GLN A 129 0.38 -12.35 13.87
CA GLN A 129 1.31 -13.37 14.40
C GLN A 129 2.78 -12.96 14.28
N LYS A 130 3.09 -11.96 13.45
CA LYS A 130 4.45 -11.51 13.14
C LYS A 130 4.81 -10.17 13.78
N LEU A 131 3.84 -9.53 14.43
CA LEU A 131 4.06 -8.29 15.18
C LEU A 131 4.83 -8.58 16.46
N GLU A 132 5.86 -7.79 16.70
CA GLU A 132 6.70 -7.86 17.91
C GLU A 132 6.59 -6.60 18.75
N GLY A 133 6.83 -6.72 20.06
CA GLY A 133 6.81 -5.61 21.00
C GLY A 133 5.50 -5.54 21.82
N SER A 134 5.64 -5.19 23.09
CA SER A 134 4.53 -5.13 24.05
C SER A 134 3.74 -3.82 23.96
N VAL A 135 4.43 -2.69 24.01
CA VAL A 135 3.82 -1.34 24.01
C VAL A 135 3.58 -0.83 22.60
N ARG A 136 4.52 -1.08 21.68
CA ARG A 136 4.38 -0.76 20.26
C ARG A 136 4.68 -2.01 19.45
N GLN A 137 3.62 -2.54 18.86
CA GLN A 137 3.72 -3.65 17.93
C GLN A 137 4.33 -3.17 16.61
N CYS A 138 5.46 -3.76 16.23
CA CYS A 138 6.21 -3.44 15.03
C CYS A 138 6.37 -4.67 14.14
N LEU A 139 6.40 -4.48 12.83
CA LEU A 139 6.80 -5.52 11.87
C LEU A 139 8.16 -5.19 11.26
N THR A 140 9.19 -5.96 11.62
CA THR A 140 10.51 -5.86 10.98
C THR A 140 10.48 -6.39 9.54
N TYR A 141 11.52 -6.14 8.75
CA TYR A 141 11.61 -6.69 7.40
C TYR A 141 11.76 -8.21 7.43
N GLU A 142 12.51 -8.73 8.41
CA GLU A 142 12.68 -10.16 8.67
C GLU A 142 11.34 -10.83 8.94
N ASN A 143 10.49 -10.21 9.77
CA ASN A 143 9.16 -10.73 10.06
C ASN A 143 8.20 -10.60 8.87
N MET A 144 8.34 -9.55 8.06
CA MET A 144 7.64 -9.45 6.76
C MET A 144 8.02 -10.61 5.84
N CYS A 145 9.29 -10.99 5.78
CA CYS A 145 9.77 -12.13 4.98
C CYS A 145 9.13 -13.46 5.42
N GLU A 146 8.77 -13.59 6.70
CA GLU A 146 8.15 -14.79 7.26
C GLU A 146 6.62 -14.87 7.06
N ILE A 147 5.99 -13.82 6.54
CA ILE A 147 4.57 -13.84 6.17
C ILE A 147 4.36 -14.84 5.03
N ARG A 148 3.30 -15.63 5.12
CA ARG A 148 2.92 -16.57 4.05
C ARG A 148 1.94 -15.94 3.09
N ILE A 149 2.12 -16.17 1.81
CA ILE A 149 1.21 -15.76 0.72
C ILE A 149 0.79 -16.98 -0.10
N PRO A 150 -0.45 -17.05 -0.61
CA PRO A 150 -0.86 -18.12 -1.52
C PRO A 150 0.04 -18.14 -2.76
N TYR A 151 0.52 -19.32 -3.10
CA TYR A 151 1.44 -19.56 -4.20
C TYR A 151 0.70 -20.12 -5.41
N VAL A 152 0.62 -19.30 -6.46
CA VAL A 152 0.02 -19.65 -7.74
C VAL A 152 0.98 -19.25 -8.88
N SER A 153 0.64 -19.60 -10.13
CA SER A 153 1.48 -19.20 -11.27
C SER A 153 1.47 -17.68 -11.48
N ILE A 154 2.56 -17.11 -12.01
CA ILE A 154 2.64 -15.67 -12.27
C ILE A 154 1.57 -15.20 -13.27
N GLU A 155 1.15 -16.08 -14.19
CA GLU A 155 0.04 -15.84 -15.11
C GLU A 155 -1.29 -15.72 -14.36
N GLU A 156 -1.54 -16.63 -13.41
CA GLU A 156 -2.74 -16.63 -12.57
C GLU A 156 -2.75 -15.42 -11.60
N GLU A 157 -1.60 -15.05 -11.02
CA GLU A 157 -1.47 -13.84 -10.20
C GLU A 157 -1.94 -12.59 -10.97
N LYS A 158 -1.50 -12.46 -12.23
CA LYS A 158 -1.87 -11.34 -13.11
C LYS A 158 -3.34 -11.36 -13.49
N GLU A 159 -3.91 -12.54 -13.76
CA GLU A 159 -5.33 -12.68 -14.04
C GLU A 159 -6.18 -12.24 -12.83
N ILE A 160 -5.83 -12.75 -11.65
CA ILE A 160 -6.46 -12.38 -10.38
C ILE A 160 -6.36 -10.87 -10.17
N ALA A 161 -5.17 -10.29 -10.27
CA ALA A 161 -4.97 -8.86 -10.08
C ALA A 161 -5.79 -8.03 -11.08
N THR A 162 -5.88 -8.46 -12.34
CA THR A 162 -6.68 -7.80 -13.37
C THR A 162 -8.16 -7.82 -13.03
N VAL A 163 -8.70 -8.97 -12.62
CA VAL A 163 -10.11 -9.12 -12.23
C VAL A 163 -10.42 -8.25 -11.00
N LEU A 164 -9.58 -8.31 -9.96
CA LEU A 164 -9.74 -7.51 -8.74
C LEU A 164 -9.70 -6.00 -9.04
N LYS A 165 -8.77 -5.56 -9.90
CA LYS A 165 -8.66 -4.16 -10.34
C LYS A 165 -9.91 -3.70 -11.10
N LYS A 166 -10.51 -4.57 -11.90
CA LYS A 166 -11.78 -4.29 -12.58
C LYS A 166 -12.89 -4.02 -11.59
N PHE A 167 -13.04 -4.84 -10.55
CA PHE A 167 -14.01 -4.61 -9.48
C PHE A 167 -13.76 -3.30 -8.72
N VAL A 168 -12.51 -2.99 -8.37
CA VAL A 168 -12.17 -1.71 -7.71
C VAL A 168 -12.58 -0.52 -8.58
N THR A 169 -12.29 -0.58 -9.88
CA THR A 169 -12.63 0.49 -10.83
C THR A 169 -14.14 0.65 -10.97
N MET A 170 -14.88 -0.46 -11.02
CA MET A 170 -16.35 -0.44 -11.07
C MET A 170 -16.93 0.20 -9.80
N ILE A 171 -16.49 -0.23 -8.61
CA ILE A 171 -16.96 0.33 -7.34
C ILE A 171 -16.69 1.84 -7.28
N ALA A 172 -15.48 2.27 -7.63
CA ALA A 172 -15.13 3.69 -7.63
C ALA A 172 -15.99 4.52 -8.59
N THR A 173 -16.37 3.94 -9.73
CA THR A 173 -17.25 4.57 -10.72
C THR A 173 -18.67 4.74 -10.16
N GLU A 174 -19.22 3.69 -9.55
CA GLU A 174 -20.56 3.73 -8.92
C GLU A 174 -20.61 4.70 -7.74
N GLU A 175 -19.57 4.73 -6.89
CA GLU A 175 -19.47 5.69 -5.78
C GLU A 175 -19.43 7.14 -6.27
N LYS A 176 -18.73 7.40 -7.38
CA LYS A 176 -18.72 8.73 -8.01
C LYS A 176 -20.10 9.10 -8.53
N TYR A 177 -20.78 8.18 -9.20
CA TYR A 177 -22.12 8.40 -9.73
C TYR A 177 -23.14 8.68 -8.60
N LEU A 178 -23.09 7.89 -7.53
CA LEU A 178 -23.94 8.09 -6.34
C LEU A 178 -23.76 9.48 -5.73
N LYS A 179 -22.51 9.96 -5.59
CA LYS A 179 -22.22 11.31 -5.08
C LYS A 179 -22.86 12.40 -5.93
N VAL A 180 -22.84 12.25 -7.26
CA VAL A 180 -23.48 13.19 -8.19
C VAL A 180 -25.00 13.20 -8.00
N LEU A 181 -25.62 12.02 -7.94
CA LEU A 181 -27.07 11.90 -7.71
C LEU A 181 -27.50 12.49 -6.37
N GLN A 182 -26.72 12.28 -5.30
CA GLN A 182 -26.99 12.88 -4.00
C GLN A 182 -26.92 14.42 -4.04
N LYS A 183 -25.94 14.98 -4.76
CA LYS A 183 -25.82 16.43 -4.96
C LYS A 183 -27.03 16.98 -5.75
N GLN A 184 -27.44 16.27 -6.80
CA GLN A 184 -28.61 16.65 -7.60
C GLN A 184 -29.91 16.60 -6.78
N LYS A 185 -30.12 15.53 -6.00
CA LYS A 185 -31.25 15.42 -5.08
C LYS A 185 -31.30 16.58 -4.08
N SER A 186 -30.16 16.89 -3.46
CA SER A 186 -30.05 17.99 -2.50
C SER A 186 -30.40 19.34 -3.14
N TYR A 187 -29.90 19.58 -4.35
CA TYR A 187 -30.24 20.78 -5.13
C TYR A 187 -31.76 20.89 -5.39
N PHE A 188 -32.40 19.82 -5.89
CA PHE A 188 -33.83 19.84 -6.15
C PHE A 188 -34.68 20.05 -4.89
N LEU A 189 -34.33 19.41 -3.77
CA LEU A 189 -35.03 19.62 -2.50
C LEU A 189 -34.94 21.06 -2.01
N ASN A 190 -33.76 21.70 -2.13
CA ASN A 190 -33.60 23.10 -1.76
C ASN A 190 -34.35 24.05 -2.70
N ALA A 191 -34.49 23.69 -3.97
CA ALA A 191 -35.22 24.47 -4.96
C ALA A 191 -36.75 24.32 -4.86
N MET A 192 -37.27 23.32 -4.14
CA MET A 192 -38.70 23.05 -4.01
C MET A 192 -39.42 23.93 -2.97
N PHE A 193 -38.70 24.51 -1.99
CA PHE A 193 -39.29 25.31 -0.90
C PHE A 193 -39.01 26.82 -1.05
N ILE A 194 -39.10 27.33 -2.29
CA ILE A 194 -39.14 28.77 -2.59
C ILE A 194 -40.60 29.23 -2.55
#